data_AF-A0A955IRB4-F1
#
_entry.id   AF-A0A955IRB4-F1
#
_cell.length_a   1.000
_cell.length_b   1.000
_cell.length_c   1.000
_cell.angle_alpha   90.00
_cell.angle_beta   90.00
_cell.angle_gamma   90.00
#
_symmetry.space_group_name_H-M   'P 1'
#
loop_
_entity.id
_entity.type
_entity.pdbx_description
1 polymer ?
#
loop_
_entity_poly.entity_id
_entity_poly.type
_entity_poly.pdbx_seq_one_letter_code
_entity_poly.pdbx_strand_id
1 'polypeptide(L)'
;MMTLALSTPAWIAILAIPALILIVIFFMIFNVVALWFQAIVSGAPIALLDLIMMRFRKVDPKTIAFNRISAKKAGLDIPTNDLESHFLAGGRVTNVVRALIAADRAKIELPWERATAIDLAGRDILDAVRTSVDPKVIDCPQSGSGRGTIDAVAKDGIQLKAKARVT
;
A
#
# COMPACT_ATOMS: atom_id res chain seq x y z
N MET A 1 68.25 2.33 -5.02
CA MET A 1 67.56 2.78 -6.24
C MET A 1 66.14 2.22 -6.18
N MET A 2 65.14 3.09 -6.21
CA MET A 2 63.68 2.81 -6.26
C MET A 2 63.04 2.07 -5.07
N THR A 3 62.83 2.79 -3.96
CA THR A 3 61.69 2.53 -3.08
C THR A 3 60.43 3.05 -3.77
N LEU A 4 59.53 2.14 -4.14
CA LEU A 4 58.21 2.46 -4.66
C LEU A 4 57.42 3.21 -3.59
N ALA A 5 57.46 4.54 -3.65
CA ALA A 5 56.54 5.39 -2.93
C ALA A 5 55.14 5.22 -3.53
N LEU A 6 54.40 4.19 -3.09
CA LEU A 6 52.95 4.32 -3.06
C LEU A 6 52.69 5.54 -2.18
N SER A 7 52.29 6.63 -2.83
CA SER A 7 51.94 7.89 -2.19
C SER A 7 50.97 7.62 -1.02
N THR A 8 51.12 8.33 0.10
CA THR A 8 50.19 8.29 1.23
C THR A 8 48.69 8.29 0.83
N PRO A 9 48.23 8.98 -0.25
CA PRO A 9 46.85 8.84 -0.75
C PRO A 9 46.49 7.45 -1.32
N ALA A 10 47.44 6.68 -1.85
CA ALA A 10 47.18 5.34 -2.40
C ALA A 10 46.85 4.32 -1.29
N TRP A 11 47.54 4.38 -0.14
CA TRP A 11 47.23 3.55 1.03
C TRP A 11 45.86 3.91 1.64
N ILE A 12 45.54 5.21 1.66
CA ILE A 12 44.23 5.70 2.11
C ILE A 12 43.13 5.19 1.18
N ALA A 13 43.32 5.21 -0.15
CA ALA A 13 42.34 4.67 -1.10
C ALA A 13 42.14 3.15 -0.94
N ILE A 14 43.21 2.39 -0.73
CA ILE A 14 43.16 0.92 -0.57
C ILE A 14 42.45 0.52 0.74
N LEU A 15 42.58 1.30 1.81
CA LEU A 15 41.85 1.08 3.07
C LEU A 15 40.44 1.68 3.08
N ALA A 16 40.21 2.79 2.37
CA ALA A 16 38.93 3.48 2.35
C ALA A 16 37.85 2.69 1.58
N ILE A 17 38.20 2.01 0.50
CA ILE A 17 37.24 1.20 -0.30
C ILE A 17 36.64 0.05 0.54
N PRO A 18 37.40 -0.83 1.21
CA PRO A 18 36.82 -1.88 2.04
C PRO A 18 36.10 -1.32 3.28
N ALA A 19 36.57 -0.21 3.86
CA ALA A 19 35.86 0.46 4.95
C ALA A 19 34.48 0.99 4.50
N LEU A 20 34.39 1.57 3.30
CA LEU A 20 33.14 2.03 2.72
C LEU A 20 32.17 0.86 2.45
N ILE A 21 32.67 -0.25 1.90
CA ILE A 21 31.87 -1.46 1.67
C ILE A 21 31.32 -2.01 3.00
N LEU A 22 32.16 -2.09 4.04
CA LEU A 22 31.74 -2.52 5.37
C LEU A 22 30.65 -1.63 5.96
N ILE A 23 30.78 -0.31 5.82
CA ILE A 23 29.76 0.65 6.27
C ILE A 23 28.44 0.43 5.55
N VAL A 24 28.45 0.23 4.23
CA VAL A 24 27.24 -0.03 3.44
C VAL A 24 26.55 -1.32 3.87
N ILE A 25 27.32 -2.41 4.07
CA ILE A 25 26.79 -3.69 4.54
C ILE A 25 26.21 -3.57 5.94
N PHE A 26 26.90 -2.87 6.85
CA PHE A 26 26.43 -2.60 8.20
C PHE A 26 25.09 -1.85 8.18
N PHE A 27 24.97 -0.81 7.36
CA PHE A 27 23.73 -0.07 7.19
C PHE A 27 22.60 -0.95 6.64
N MET A 28 22.90 -1.86 5.69
CA MET A 28 21.91 -2.77 5.14
C MET A 28 21.33 -3.73 6.19
N ILE A 29 22.19 -4.29 7.04
CA ILE A 29 21.78 -5.20 8.13
C ILE A 29 20.99 -4.42 9.18
N PHE A 30 21.46 -3.24 9.57
CA PHE A 30 20.79 -2.38 10.55
C PHE A 30 19.35 -2.06 10.15
N ASN A 31 19.09 -1.76 8.87
CA ASN A 31 17.74 -1.50 8.37
C ASN A 31 16.79 -2.70 8.54
N VAL A 32 17.26 -3.93 8.34
CA VAL A 32 16.44 -5.15 8.50
C VAL A 32 16.13 -5.40 9.97
N VAL A 33 17.12 -5.25 10.85
CA VAL A 33 16.95 -5.41 12.30
C VAL A 33 16.00 -4.33 12.86
N ALA A 34 16.14 -3.09 12.41
CA ALA A 34 15.24 -2.00 12.80
C ALA A 34 13.78 -2.28 12.39
N LEU A 35 13.56 -2.80 11.18
CA LEU A 35 12.23 -3.17 10.70
C LEU A 35 11.62 -4.32 11.52
N TRP A 36 12.43 -5.34 11.84
CA TRP A 36 12.04 -6.47 12.68
C TRP A 36 11.62 -5.99 14.09
N PHE A 37 12.44 -5.12 14.69
CA PHE A 37 12.13 -4.54 16.00
C PHE A 37 10.83 -3.73 15.97
N GLN A 38 10.62 -2.93 14.94
CA GLN A 38 9.37 -2.18 14.75
C GLN A 38 8.13 -3.10 14.66
N ALA A 39 8.26 -4.25 13.99
CA ALA A 39 7.18 -5.23 13.86
C ALA A 39 6.81 -5.86 15.21
N ILE A 40 7.80 -6.25 16.00
CA ILE A 40 7.61 -6.81 17.35
C ILE A 40 6.94 -5.81 18.28
N VAL A 41 7.48 -4.59 18.36
CA VAL A 41 6.94 -3.53 19.25
C VAL A 41 5.51 -3.16 18.86
N SER A 42 5.16 -3.32 17.58
CA SER A 42 3.80 -3.05 17.08
C SER A 42 2.83 -4.22 17.27
N GLY A 43 3.23 -5.32 17.93
CA GLY A 43 2.38 -6.49 18.18
C GLY A 43 2.17 -7.39 16.95
N ALA A 44 2.98 -7.21 15.92
CA ALA A 44 2.96 -7.97 14.67
C ALA A 44 4.29 -8.72 14.50
N PRO A 45 4.55 -9.77 15.30
CA PRO A 45 5.82 -10.48 15.23
C PRO A 45 6.00 -11.12 13.86
N ILE A 46 7.15 -10.84 13.23
CA ILE A 46 7.61 -11.46 11.98
C ILE A 46 8.92 -12.16 12.32
N ALA A 47 9.12 -13.40 11.87
CA ALA A 47 10.38 -14.08 12.12
C ALA A 47 11.50 -13.37 11.35
N LEU A 48 12.67 -13.25 11.98
CA LEU A 48 13.84 -12.66 11.31
C LEU A 48 14.23 -13.45 10.06
N LEU A 49 14.04 -14.78 10.11
CA LEU A 49 14.26 -15.69 9.00
C LEU A 49 13.32 -15.36 7.82
N ASP A 50 12.04 -15.04 8.08
CA ASP A 50 11.08 -14.67 7.03
C ASP A 50 11.50 -13.38 6.32
N LEU A 51 11.95 -12.37 7.06
CA LEU A 51 12.45 -11.11 6.48
C LEU A 51 13.67 -11.32 5.56
N ILE A 52 14.55 -12.24 5.92
CA ILE A 52 15.69 -12.62 5.08
C ILE A 52 15.21 -13.40 3.85
N MET A 53 14.28 -14.35 4.03
CA MET A 53 13.68 -15.13 2.93
C MET A 53 12.87 -14.28 1.96
N MET A 54 12.23 -13.21 2.41
CA MET A 54 11.54 -12.24 1.55
C MET A 54 12.51 -11.61 0.54
N ARG A 55 13.71 -11.21 0.99
CA ARG A 55 14.73 -10.64 0.09
C ARG A 55 15.18 -11.63 -0.97
N PHE A 56 15.34 -12.91 -0.64
CA PHE A 56 15.68 -13.95 -1.61
C PHE A 56 14.55 -14.19 -2.63
N ARG A 57 13.30 -14.12 -2.17
CA ARG A 57 12.10 -14.22 -3.02
C ARG A 57 11.78 -12.94 -3.80
N LYS A 58 12.64 -11.90 -3.74
CA LYS A 58 12.44 -10.56 -4.33
C LYS A 58 11.16 -9.85 -3.86
N VAL A 59 10.69 -10.17 -2.65
CA VAL A 59 9.62 -9.47 -1.95
C VAL A 59 10.22 -8.32 -1.16
N ASP A 60 9.62 -7.13 -1.19
CA ASP A 60 10.08 -6.01 -0.36
C ASP A 60 9.64 -6.21 1.10
N PRO A 61 10.55 -6.54 2.03
CA PRO A 61 10.19 -6.79 3.43
C PRO A 61 9.63 -5.54 4.11
N LYS A 62 10.04 -4.34 3.69
CA LYS A 62 9.57 -3.08 4.28
C LYS A 62 8.08 -2.88 4.04
N THR A 63 7.64 -3.11 2.81
CA THR A 63 6.22 -3.00 2.43
C THR A 63 5.37 -4.04 3.17
N ILE A 64 5.83 -5.30 3.28
CA ILE A 64 5.09 -6.35 3.99
C ILE A 64 4.99 -6.05 5.49
N ALA A 65 6.10 -5.70 6.14
CA ALA A 65 6.11 -5.39 7.57
C ALA A 65 5.20 -4.19 7.90
N PHE A 66 5.28 -3.12 7.11
CA PHE A 66 4.44 -1.94 7.33
C PHE A 66 2.94 -2.26 7.20
N ASN A 67 2.56 -3.04 6.17
CA ASN A 67 1.18 -3.44 5.97
C ASN A 67 0.68 -4.41 7.05
N ARG A 68 1.52 -5.35 7.49
CA ARG A 68 1.21 -6.28 8.59
C ARG A 68 0.98 -5.52 9.90
N ILE A 69 1.85 -4.56 10.22
CA ILE A 69 1.71 -3.68 11.39
C ILE A 69 0.39 -2.91 11.30
N SER A 70 0.08 -2.34 10.13
CA SER A 70 -1.14 -1.55 9.92
C SER A 70 -2.41 -2.39 10.08
N ALA A 71 -2.42 -3.61 9.53
CA ALA A 71 -3.52 -4.55 9.68
C ALA A 71 -3.72 -4.95 11.16
N LYS A 72 -2.64 -5.32 11.86
CA LYS A 72 -2.72 -5.75 13.26
C LYS A 72 -3.20 -4.62 14.18
N LYS A 73 -2.74 -3.39 13.95
CA LYS A 73 -3.21 -2.19 14.68
C LYS A 73 -4.69 -1.86 14.40
N ALA A 74 -5.23 -2.29 13.26
CA ALA A 74 -6.64 -2.17 12.95
C ALA A 74 -7.49 -3.34 13.49
N GLY A 75 -6.88 -4.34 14.15
CA GLY A 75 -7.58 -5.52 14.64
C GLY A 75 -7.70 -6.66 13.61
N LEU A 76 -7.15 -6.49 12.41
CA LEU A 76 -7.17 -7.50 11.36
C LEU A 76 -5.96 -8.43 11.48
N ASP A 77 -6.20 -9.72 11.67
CA ASP A 77 -5.13 -10.71 11.76
C ASP A 77 -4.88 -11.42 10.42
N ILE A 78 -4.11 -10.78 9.56
CA ILE A 78 -3.71 -11.31 8.26
C ILE A 78 -2.32 -11.95 8.39
N PRO A 79 -2.13 -13.24 8.07
CA PRO A 79 -0.83 -13.88 8.18
C PRO A 79 0.17 -13.27 7.19
N THR A 80 1.44 -13.25 7.57
CA THR A 80 2.52 -12.66 6.75
C THR A 80 2.64 -13.37 5.39
N ASN A 81 2.45 -14.70 5.36
CA ASN A 81 2.52 -15.51 4.14
C ASN A 81 1.48 -15.09 3.09
N ASP A 82 0.30 -14.64 3.51
CA ASP A 82 -0.75 -14.21 2.58
C ASP A 82 -0.46 -12.83 1.99
N LEU A 83 0.17 -11.95 2.76
CA LEU A 83 0.67 -10.67 2.26
C LEU A 83 1.80 -10.90 1.25
N GLU A 84 2.71 -11.84 1.53
CA GLU A 84 3.78 -12.24 0.62
C GLU A 84 3.24 -12.87 -0.67
N SER A 85 2.27 -13.80 -0.56
CA SER A 85 1.71 -14.49 -1.72
C SER A 85 0.98 -13.52 -2.64
N HIS A 86 0.23 -12.56 -2.08
CA HIS A 86 -0.42 -11.53 -2.86
C HIS A 86 0.58 -10.56 -3.52
N PHE A 87 1.69 -10.23 -2.85
CA PHE A 87 2.76 -9.45 -3.46
C PHE A 87 3.41 -10.19 -4.63
N LEU A 88 3.68 -11.48 -4.46
CA LEU A 88 4.27 -12.33 -5.51
C LEU A 88 3.32 -12.56 -6.69
N ALA A 89 2.00 -12.55 -6.45
CA ALA A 89 0.99 -12.57 -7.48
C ALA A 89 0.90 -11.25 -8.29
N GLY A 90 1.69 -10.23 -7.92
CA GLY A 90 1.68 -8.92 -8.57
C GLY A 90 0.58 -7.98 -8.09
N GLY A 91 -0.06 -8.31 -6.96
CA GLY A 91 -1.11 -7.52 -6.35
C GLY A 91 -0.62 -6.32 -5.54
N ARG A 92 -1.53 -5.39 -5.25
CA ARG A 92 -1.26 -4.15 -4.52
C ARG A 92 -1.59 -4.32 -3.04
N VAL A 93 -0.69 -4.96 -2.29
CA VAL A 93 -0.83 -5.24 -0.85
C VAL A 93 -1.28 -4.03 -0.04
N THR A 94 -0.65 -2.87 -0.24
CA THR A 94 -0.99 -1.63 0.48
C THR A 94 -2.41 -1.16 0.21
N ASN A 95 -2.92 -1.36 -1.02
CA ASN A 95 -4.28 -0.94 -1.39
C ASN A 95 -5.32 -1.85 -0.74
N VAL A 96 -5.09 -3.17 -0.80
CA VAL A 96 -5.96 -4.19 -0.21
C VAL A 96 -6.05 -4.02 1.31
N VAL A 97 -4.92 -3.88 2.00
CA VAL A 97 -4.92 -3.69 3.46
C VAL A 97 -5.66 -2.41 3.87
N ARG A 98 -5.46 -1.30 3.16
CA ARG A 98 -6.22 -0.06 3.43
C ARG A 98 -7.72 -0.22 3.19
N ALA A 99 -8.10 -0.93 2.13
CA ALA A 99 -9.49 -1.21 1.82
C ALA A 99 -10.14 -2.10 2.90
N LEU A 100 -9.43 -3.11 3.39
CA LEU A 100 -9.90 -3.96 4.49
C LEU A 100 -10.09 -3.18 5.78
N ILE A 101 -9.14 -2.31 6.13
CA ILE A 101 -9.27 -1.43 7.31
C ILE A 101 -10.47 -0.50 7.17
N ALA A 102 -10.72 0.04 5.98
CA ALA A 102 -11.88 0.89 5.73
C ALA A 102 -13.21 0.11 5.79
N ALA A 103 -13.22 -1.10 5.23
CA ALA A 103 -14.38 -1.99 5.25
C ALA A 103 -14.75 -2.41 6.68
N ASP A 104 -13.75 -2.80 7.49
CA ASP A 104 -13.93 -3.19 8.89
C ASP A 104 -14.52 -2.04 9.73
N ARG A 105 -13.99 -0.82 9.56
CA ARG A 105 -14.52 0.38 10.22
C ARG A 105 -15.96 0.72 9.83
N ALA A 106 -16.34 0.40 8.59
CA ALA A 106 -17.70 0.58 8.09
C ALA A 106 -18.60 -0.65 8.31
N LYS A 107 -18.12 -1.68 9.04
CA LYS A 107 -18.81 -2.95 9.28
C LYS A 107 -19.23 -3.67 7.99
N ILE A 108 -18.44 -3.54 6.93
CA ILE A 108 -18.62 -4.25 5.67
C ILE A 108 -17.80 -5.54 5.74
N GLU A 109 -18.46 -6.68 5.57
CA GLU A 109 -17.80 -7.98 5.57
C GLU A 109 -17.03 -8.21 4.26
N LEU A 110 -15.71 -8.00 4.32
CA LEU A 110 -14.80 -8.16 3.20
C LEU A 110 -13.66 -9.13 3.59
N PRO A 111 -13.76 -10.43 3.25
CA PRO A 111 -12.71 -11.39 3.55
C PRO A 111 -11.47 -11.15 2.67
N TRP A 112 -10.31 -11.57 3.17
CA TRP A 112 -9.00 -11.37 2.51
C TRP A 112 -8.95 -11.95 1.09
N GLU A 113 -9.50 -13.14 0.89
CA GLU A 113 -9.50 -13.85 -0.39
C GLU A 113 -10.33 -13.11 -1.44
N ARG A 114 -11.47 -12.55 -1.02
CA ARG A 114 -12.31 -11.72 -1.90
C ARG A 114 -11.61 -10.42 -2.25
N ALA A 115 -10.95 -9.80 -1.26
CA ALA A 115 -10.26 -8.54 -1.46
C ALA A 115 -9.07 -8.67 -2.44
N THR A 116 -8.29 -9.74 -2.29
CA THR A 116 -7.17 -10.04 -3.20
C THR A 116 -7.65 -10.44 -4.59
N ALA A 117 -8.74 -11.22 -4.71
CA ALA A 117 -9.34 -11.55 -6.00
C ALA A 117 -9.82 -10.31 -6.77
N ILE A 118 -10.43 -9.34 -6.10
CA ILE A 118 -10.87 -8.07 -6.71
C ILE A 118 -9.68 -7.26 -7.21
N ASP A 119 -8.59 -7.18 -6.43
CA ASP A 119 -7.39 -6.45 -6.82
C ASP A 119 -6.67 -7.13 -8.01
N LEU A 120 -6.55 -8.46 -7.99
CA LEU A 120 -5.99 -9.23 -9.11
C LEU A 120 -6.86 -9.16 -10.38
N ALA A 121 -8.16 -8.92 -10.25
CA ALA A 121 -9.04 -8.62 -11.38
C ALA A 121 -8.82 -7.20 -11.96
N GLY A 122 -7.85 -6.44 -11.44
CA GLY A 122 -7.50 -5.10 -11.93
C GLY A 122 -8.44 -3.99 -11.46
N ARG A 123 -9.32 -4.26 -10.48
CA ARG A 123 -10.25 -3.25 -9.95
C ARG A 123 -9.62 -2.49 -8.77
N ASP A 124 -9.96 -1.21 -8.62
CA ASP A 124 -9.56 -0.45 -7.44
C ASP A 124 -10.51 -0.75 -6.27
N ILE A 125 -10.11 -1.72 -5.45
CA ILE A 125 -10.86 -2.11 -4.26
C ILE A 125 -10.98 -0.97 -3.24
N LEU A 126 -9.99 -0.09 -3.15
CA LEU A 126 -10.02 0.99 -2.17
C LEU A 126 -11.07 2.04 -2.53
N ASP A 127 -11.21 2.41 -3.80
CA ASP A 127 -12.27 3.32 -4.24
C ASP A 127 -13.66 2.69 -4.13
N ALA A 128 -13.77 1.38 -4.42
CA ALA A 128 -15.03 0.64 -4.26
C ALA A 128 -15.49 0.65 -2.80
N VAL A 129 -14.62 0.29 -1.85
CA VAL A 129 -14.95 0.33 -0.42
C VAL A 129 -15.25 1.75 0.03
N ARG A 130 -14.44 2.75 -0.36
CA ARG A 130 -14.69 4.16 -0.01
C ARG A 130 -16.06 4.63 -0.45
N THR A 131 -16.46 4.29 -1.68
CA THR A 131 -17.79 4.67 -2.21
C THR A 131 -18.92 3.98 -1.43
N SER A 132 -18.68 2.80 -0.86
CA SER A 132 -19.64 2.15 0.04
C SER A 132 -19.70 2.78 1.43
N VAL A 133 -18.61 3.38 1.93
CA VAL A 133 -18.57 4.04 3.24
C VAL A 133 -19.10 5.47 3.17
N ASP A 134 -18.71 6.20 2.13
CA ASP A 134 -19.09 7.59 1.87
C ASP A 134 -19.68 7.67 0.44
N PRO A 135 -21.01 7.51 0.30
CA PRO A 135 -21.65 7.47 -1.00
C PRO A 135 -21.52 8.82 -1.70
N LYS A 136 -21.02 8.77 -2.94
CA LYS A 136 -20.87 9.97 -3.78
C LYS A 136 -22.26 10.40 -4.24
N VAL A 137 -22.74 11.53 -3.73
CA VAL A 137 -24.00 12.14 -4.19
C VAL A 137 -23.81 12.70 -5.59
N ILE A 138 -24.47 12.09 -6.58
CA ILE A 138 -24.46 12.56 -7.95
C ILE A 138 -25.77 13.29 -8.22
N ASP A 139 -25.68 14.61 -8.44
CA ASP A 139 -26.80 15.43 -8.88
C ASP A 139 -26.95 15.33 -10.41
N CYS A 140 -28.17 15.00 -10.87
CA CYS A 140 -28.56 14.98 -12.27
C CYS A 140 -29.66 16.05 -12.51
N PRO A 141 -29.44 17.08 -13.36
CA PRO A 141 -28.26 17.38 -14.18
C PRO A 141 -27.05 17.83 -13.34
N GLN A 142 -25.83 17.59 -13.85
CA GLN A 142 -24.60 17.99 -13.15
C GLN A 142 -24.60 19.51 -12.89
N SER A 143 -24.14 19.92 -11.71
CA SER A 143 -24.20 21.32 -11.25
C SER A 143 -23.40 22.33 -12.11
N GLY A 144 -22.62 21.85 -13.09
CA GLY A 144 -21.91 22.65 -14.10
C GLY A 144 -22.44 22.55 -15.53
N SER A 145 -23.47 21.73 -15.76
CA SER A 145 -24.23 21.77 -17.02
C SER A 145 -25.12 23.02 -16.97
N GLY A 146 -25.12 23.86 -18.01
CA GLY A 146 -25.81 25.16 -18.03
C GLY A 146 -27.34 25.14 -17.81
N ARG A 147 -27.93 23.98 -17.48
CA ARG A 147 -29.30 23.79 -17.02
C ARG A 147 -29.29 23.07 -15.67
N GLY A 148 -29.89 23.69 -14.65
CA GLY A 148 -29.98 23.12 -13.29
C GLY A 148 -31.07 22.06 -13.11
N THR A 149 -31.96 21.89 -14.09
CA THR A 149 -33.09 20.95 -14.07
C THR A 149 -33.28 20.32 -15.44
N ILE A 150 -33.80 19.09 -15.46
CA ILE A 150 -34.33 18.48 -16.68
C ILE A 150 -35.73 19.06 -16.88
N ASP A 151 -35.87 19.87 -17.93
CA ASP A 151 -37.11 20.58 -18.24
C ASP A 151 -37.81 19.92 -19.43
N ALA A 152 -39.12 19.67 -19.30
CA ALA A 152 -39.99 19.23 -20.40
C ALA A 152 -41.23 20.13 -20.49
N VAL A 153 -41.70 20.42 -21.69
CA VAL A 153 -42.90 21.26 -21.92
C VAL A 153 -43.95 20.44 -22.65
N ALA A 154 -45.18 20.43 -22.11
CA ALA A 154 -46.32 19.73 -22.69
C ALA A 154 -47.04 20.61 -23.74
N LYS A 155 -47.86 20.00 -24.61
CA LYS A 155 -48.50 20.66 -25.76
C LYS A 155 -49.49 21.76 -25.35
N ASP A 156 -50.03 21.65 -24.15
CA ASP A 156 -50.90 22.56 -23.42
C ASP A 156 -50.13 23.68 -22.68
N GLY A 157 -48.80 23.73 -22.80
CA GLY A 157 -47.96 24.83 -22.30
C GLY A 157 -47.44 24.67 -20.87
N ILE A 158 -47.68 23.52 -20.22
CA ILE A 158 -47.18 23.25 -18.87
C ILE A 158 -45.71 22.82 -18.94
N GLN A 159 -44.85 23.47 -18.14
CA GLN A 159 -43.43 23.11 -18.00
C GLN A 159 -43.19 22.32 -16.72
N LEU A 160 -42.55 21.17 -16.84
CA LEU A 160 -42.16 20.31 -15.73
C LEU A 160 -40.64 20.36 -15.58
N LYS A 161 -40.17 20.64 -14.36
CA LYS A 161 -38.74 20.70 -14.00
C LYS A 161 -38.43 19.60 -12.99
N ALA A 162 -37.53 18.70 -13.36
CA ALA A 162 -37.10 17.60 -12.48
C ALA A 162 -35.61 17.73 -12.14
N LYS A 163 -35.27 17.52 -10.87
CA LYS A 163 -33.90 17.31 -10.42
C LYS A 163 -33.85 15.96 -9.70
N ALA A 164 -32.94 15.09 -10.14
CA ALA A 164 -32.70 13.82 -9.49
C ALA A 164 -31.39 13.89 -8.71
N ARG A 165 -31.40 13.33 -7.50
CA ARG A 165 -30.20 13.12 -6.69
C ARG A 165 -30.07 11.62 -6.46
N VAL A 166 -28.99 11.03 -6.97
CA VAL A 166 -28.72 9.60 -6.83
C VAL A 166 -27.66 9.42 -5.75
N THR A 167 -27.95 8.52 -4.81
CA THR A 167 -27.07 8.06 -3.73
C THR A 167 -26.73 6.61 -3.92
#